data_AF-A0A6C0F863-F1
#
_entry.id   AF-A0A6C0F863-F1
#
_cell.length_a   1.000
_cell.length_b   1.000
_cell.length_c   1.000
_cell.angle_alpha   90.00
_cell.angle_beta   90.00
_cell.angle_gamma   90.00
#
_symmetry.space_group_name_H-M   'P 1'
#
loop_
_entity.id
_entity.type
_entity.pdbx_description
1 polymer ?
#
loop_
_entity_poly.entity_id
_entity_poly.type
_entity_poly.pdbx_seq_one_letter_code
_entity_poly.pdbx_strand_id
1 'polypeptide(L)'
;MSRICPACKILHVPSVCLQRYPYMVCADCTEKTQIRNGARIRFGNCISGGIVGCILNNDFTLSSYSDDNECYVGKTLCYAQETRFGGIVISVNMNHRRNMSKWKILSKIIGKFRVLYWSSVIHANSPISKYNRGEFVS
;
A
#
# COMPACT_ATOMS: atom_id res chain seq x y z
N MET A 1 -24.96 -14.79 -11.17
CA MET A 1 -23.56 -15.10 -10.77
C MET A 1 -23.35 -14.64 -9.34
N SER A 2 -22.93 -15.53 -8.45
CA SER A 2 -22.66 -15.24 -7.04
C SER A 2 -21.14 -15.19 -6.81
N ARG A 3 -20.66 -14.18 -6.07
CA ARG A 3 -19.24 -13.97 -5.79
C ARG A 3 -19.03 -13.63 -4.32
N ILE A 4 -17.98 -14.21 -3.73
CA ILE A 4 -17.51 -13.90 -2.39
C ILE A 4 -16.74 -12.59 -2.41
N CYS A 5 -17.11 -11.64 -1.55
CA CYS A 5 -16.40 -10.39 -1.39
C CYS A 5 -15.00 -10.66 -0.81
N PRO A 6 -13.92 -10.16 -1.43
CA PRO A 6 -12.56 -10.43 -0.95
C PRO A 6 -12.24 -9.73 0.38
N ALA A 7 -13.01 -8.71 0.80
CA ALA A 7 -12.83 -8.01 2.07
C ALA A 7 -13.60 -8.67 3.22
N CYS A 8 -14.94 -8.80 3.12
CA CYS A 8 -15.76 -9.36 4.20
C CYS A 8 -15.93 -10.89 4.15
N LYS A 9 -15.51 -11.55 3.07
CA LYS A 9 -15.66 -13.01 2.87
C LYS A 9 -17.11 -13.51 2.83
N ILE A 10 -18.07 -12.62 2.63
CA ILE A 10 -19.50 -12.94 2.51
C ILE A 10 -19.85 -13.12 1.03
N LEU A 11 -20.75 -14.06 0.74
CA LEU A 11 -21.39 -14.24 -0.56
C LEU A 11 -22.51 -13.20 -0.72
N HIS A 12 -22.41 -12.31 -1.70
CA HIS A 12 -23.47 -11.34 -1.98
C HIS A 12 -24.32 -11.81 -3.16
N VAL A 13 -25.65 -11.67 -3.06
CA VAL A 13 -26.60 -12.03 -4.11
C VAL A 13 -27.65 -10.92 -4.26
N PRO A 14 -27.88 -10.38 -5.48
CA PRO A 14 -27.08 -10.59 -6.69
C PRO A 14 -25.72 -9.86 -6.59
N SER A 15 -24.61 -10.59 -6.76
CA SER A 15 -23.30 -9.93 -6.89
C SER A 15 -23.03 -9.57 -8.35
N VAL A 16 -22.66 -8.32 -8.61
CA VAL A 16 -22.13 -7.93 -9.91
C VAL A 16 -20.72 -8.52 -10.04
N CYS A 17 -20.60 -9.60 -10.81
CA CYS A 17 -19.30 -10.18 -11.13
C CYS A 17 -18.72 -9.48 -12.35
N LEU A 18 -17.91 -8.44 -12.11
CA LEU A 18 -17.13 -7.81 -13.18
C LEU A 18 -15.86 -8.64 -13.42
N GLN A 19 -15.83 -9.40 -14.52
CA GLN A 19 -14.66 -10.22 -14.91
C GLN A 19 -13.36 -9.40 -14.95
N ARG A 20 -13.46 -8.11 -15.29
CA ARG A 20 -12.35 -7.14 -15.30
C ARG A 20 -11.81 -6.80 -13.90
N TYR A 21 -12.63 -6.93 -12.86
CA TYR A 21 -12.30 -6.55 -11.48
C TYR A 21 -12.54 -7.72 -10.51
N PRO A 22 -11.77 -8.83 -10.62
CA PRO A 22 -11.98 -10.05 -9.84
C PRO A 22 -11.72 -9.89 -8.34
N TYR A 23 -11.16 -8.75 -7.92
CA TYR A 23 -10.87 -8.42 -6.52
C TYR A 23 -11.62 -7.19 -6.00
N MET A 24 -12.61 -6.71 -6.75
CA MET A 24 -13.52 -5.64 -6.30
C MET A 24 -14.23 -6.00 -4.98
N VAL A 25 -14.36 -5.04 -4.06
CA VAL A 25 -15.16 -5.24 -2.85
C VAL A 25 -16.65 -5.01 -3.13
N CYS A 26 -17.53 -5.59 -2.31
CA CYS A 26 -18.98 -5.35 -2.42
C CYS A 26 -19.37 -3.93 -2.01
N ALA A 27 -20.58 -3.49 -2.35
CA ALA A 27 -21.11 -2.17 -2.01
C ALA A 27 -21.03 -1.87 -0.50
N ASP A 28 -21.46 -2.82 0.35
CA ASP A 28 -21.39 -2.65 1.81
C ASP A 28 -19.97 -2.45 2.34
N CYS A 29 -18.98 -3.09 1.70
CA CYS A 29 -17.58 -2.90 2.05
C CYS A 29 -17.06 -1.56 1.54
N THR A 30 -17.51 -1.10 0.36
CA THR A 30 -17.21 0.23 -0.17
C THR A 30 -17.72 1.33 0.76
N GLU A 31 -18.88 1.18 1.39
CA GLU A 31 -19.40 2.18 2.34
C GLU A 31 -18.64 2.22 3.68
N LYS A 32 -17.94 1.12 4.01
CA LYS A 32 -17.19 0.94 5.24
C LYS A 32 -15.71 1.28 5.08
N THR A 33 -15.31 1.91 3.97
CA THR A 33 -13.93 2.29 3.75
C THR A 33 -13.47 3.37 4.72
N GLN A 34 -12.30 3.14 5.29
CA GLN A 34 -11.65 4.04 6.24
C GLN A 34 -10.20 4.28 5.83
N ILE A 35 -9.64 5.39 6.24
CA ILE A 35 -8.18 5.56 6.23
C ILE A 35 -7.56 4.81 7.43
N ARG A 36 -6.24 4.76 7.49
CA ARG A 36 -5.50 3.99 8.52
C ARG A 36 -5.87 4.36 9.96
N ASN A 37 -6.24 5.61 10.23
CA ASN A 37 -6.64 6.07 11.57
C ASN A 37 -8.11 5.76 11.92
N GLY A 38 -8.86 5.12 11.01
CA GLY A 38 -10.27 4.76 11.22
C GLY A 38 -11.28 5.80 10.72
N ALA A 39 -10.87 6.99 10.30
CA ALA A 39 -11.78 7.98 9.72
C ALA A 39 -12.35 7.47 8.39
N ARG A 40 -13.63 7.75 8.12
CA ARG A 40 -14.30 7.31 6.89
C ARG A 40 -13.71 8.02 5.69
N ILE A 41 -13.58 7.30 4.59
CA ILE A 41 -13.16 7.85 3.29
C ILE A 41 -14.13 7.40 2.20
N ARG A 42 -14.47 8.31 1.29
CA ARG A 42 -15.20 8.02 0.05
C ARG A 42 -14.38 8.48 -1.14
N PHE A 43 -14.50 7.80 -2.27
CA PHE A 43 -13.80 8.19 -3.48
C PHE A 43 -14.77 8.77 -4.51
N GLY A 44 -14.36 9.87 -5.13
CA GLY A 44 -15.11 10.55 -6.18
C GLY A 44 -14.20 10.89 -7.37
N ASN A 45 -14.81 11.34 -8.47
CA ASN A 45 -14.05 11.82 -9.63
C ASN A 45 -13.73 13.30 -9.48
N CYS A 46 -12.55 13.70 -9.93
CA CYS A 46 -12.21 15.10 -10.13
C CYS A 46 -12.75 15.62 -11.46
N ILE A 47 -13.12 16.90 -11.51
CA ILE A 47 -13.64 17.55 -12.72
C ILE A 47 -12.62 17.51 -13.87
N SER A 48 -11.32 17.60 -13.54
CA SER A 48 -10.20 17.54 -14.49
C SER A 48 -9.81 16.11 -14.90
N GLY A 49 -10.58 15.09 -14.48
CA GLY A 49 -10.19 13.68 -14.55
C GLY A 49 -9.36 13.26 -13.34
N GLY A 50 -9.34 11.95 -13.08
CA GLY A 50 -8.71 11.36 -11.91
C GLY A 50 -9.68 11.13 -10.76
N ILE A 51 -9.13 10.55 -9.69
CA ILE A 51 -9.84 10.13 -8.49
C ILE A 51 -9.39 10.97 -7.30
N VAL A 52 -10.32 11.30 -6.41
CA VAL A 52 -10.04 12.00 -5.15
C VAL A 52 -10.62 11.21 -3.98
N GLY A 53 -9.84 11.08 -2.91
CA GLY A 53 -10.30 10.58 -1.63
C GLY A 53 -10.87 11.72 -0.77
N CYS A 54 -12.11 11.60 -0.35
CA CYS A 54 -12.79 12.53 0.55
C CYS A 54 -12.88 11.91 1.95
N ILE A 55 -12.12 12.44 2.91
CA ILE A 55 -12.18 12.04 4.31
C ILE A 55 -13.38 12.72 4.96
N LEU A 56 -14.21 11.95 5.64
CA LEU A 56 -15.46 12.41 6.21
C LEU A 56 -15.39 12.45 7.74
N ASN A 57 -16.05 13.46 8.31
CA ASN A 57 -16.38 13.53 9.72
C ASN A 57 -17.48 12.51 10.09
N ASN A 58 -17.75 12.37 11.39
CA ASN A 58 -18.78 11.44 11.90
C ASN A 58 -20.19 11.79 11.42
N ASP A 59 -20.46 13.07 11.15
CA ASP A 59 -21.70 13.60 10.59
C ASP A 59 -21.76 13.53 9.06
N PHE A 60 -20.82 12.81 8.42
CA PHE A 60 -20.67 12.68 6.97
C PHE A 60 -20.35 13.97 6.21
N THR A 61 -19.95 15.04 6.92
CA THR A 61 -19.41 16.24 6.27
C THR A 61 -17.98 16.00 5.82
N LEU A 62 -17.57 16.70 4.76
CA LEU A 62 -16.19 16.66 4.27
C LEU A 62 -15.26 17.29 5.32
N SER A 63 -14.26 16.51 5.77
CA SER A 63 -13.21 17.00 6.66
C SER A 63 -11.99 17.46 5.86
N SER A 64 -11.49 16.61 4.99
CA SER A 64 -10.27 16.85 4.22
C SER A 64 -10.22 15.95 2.99
N TYR A 65 -9.24 16.18 2.13
CA TYR A 65 -8.95 15.34 0.98
C TYR A 65 -7.73 14.45 1.26
N SER A 66 -7.69 13.30 0.60
CA SER A 66 -6.57 12.38 0.57
C SER A 66 -6.05 12.28 -0.86
N ASP A 67 -4.74 12.47 -1.01
CA ASP A 67 -4.02 12.26 -2.27
C ASP A 67 -3.74 10.78 -2.54
N ASP A 68 -3.96 9.92 -1.53
CA ASP A 68 -3.76 8.49 -1.62
C ASP A 68 -5.03 7.78 -2.06
N ASN A 69 -4.85 6.76 -2.90
CA ASN A 69 -5.93 5.85 -3.29
C ASN A 69 -6.12 4.69 -2.32
N GLU A 70 -5.48 4.75 -1.15
CA GLU A 70 -5.50 3.69 -0.15
C GLU A 70 -6.71 3.81 0.77
N CYS A 71 -7.33 2.68 1.06
CA CYS A 71 -8.37 2.59 2.07
C CYS A 71 -8.38 1.22 2.75
N TYR A 72 -9.13 1.12 3.83
CA TYR A 72 -9.24 -0.07 4.67
C TYR A 72 -10.69 -0.45 4.84
N VAL A 73 -10.97 -1.73 4.71
CA VAL A 73 -12.25 -2.33 5.14
C VAL A 73 -11.92 -3.26 6.30
N GLY A 74 -12.20 -2.80 7.52
CA GLY A 74 -11.69 -3.43 8.73
C GLY A 74 -10.16 -3.48 8.71
N LYS A 75 -9.57 -4.68 8.77
CA LYS A 75 -8.11 -4.88 8.70
C LYS A 75 -7.58 -5.10 7.26
N THR A 76 -8.45 -5.02 6.26
CA THR A 76 -8.10 -5.34 4.86
C THR A 76 -7.76 -4.08 4.08
N LEU A 77 -6.51 -3.97 3.65
CA LEU A 77 -6.03 -2.90 2.78
C LEU A 77 -6.57 -3.06 1.35
N CYS A 78 -7.18 -1.99 0.83
CA CYS A 78 -7.84 -1.87 -0.44
C CYS A 78 -7.37 -0.62 -1.20
N TYR A 79 -7.58 -0.61 -2.52
CA TYR A 79 -7.21 0.50 -3.40
C TYR A 79 -8.39 0.90 -4.24
N ALA A 80 -8.64 2.20 -4.30
CA ALA A 80 -9.54 2.79 -5.26
C ALA A 80 -8.81 3.03 -6.59
N GLN A 81 -9.50 2.78 -7.69
CA GLN A 81 -8.99 3.09 -9.03
C GLN A 81 -10.13 3.63 -9.89
N GLU A 82 -9.80 4.63 -10.69
CA GLU A 82 -10.68 5.07 -11.77
C GLU A 82 -10.73 4.00 -12.86
N THR A 83 -11.93 3.77 -13.37
CA THR A 83 -12.24 2.79 -14.41
C THR A 83 -12.73 3.50 -15.66
N ARG A 84 -12.98 2.74 -16.74
CA ARG A 84 -13.52 3.34 -17.97
C ARG A 84 -14.84 4.04 -17.66
N PHE A 85 -15.04 5.21 -18.29
CA PHE A 85 -16.24 6.04 -18.14
C PHE A 85 -16.42 6.64 -16.73
N GLY A 86 -15.32 6.89 -16.00
CA GLY A 86 -15.36 7.57 -14.70
C GLY A 86 -15.99 6.74 -13.59
N GLY A 87 -16.12 5.42 -13.75
CA GLY A 87 -16.51 4.56 -12.63
C GLY A 87 -15.35 4.44 -11.64
N ILE A 88 -15.63 4.27 -10.35
CA ILE A 88 -14.60 4.01 -9.34
C ILE A 88 -14.76 2.59 -8.81
N VAL A 89 -13.67 1.82 -8.80
CA VAL A 89 -13.65 0.47 -8.24
C VAL A 89 -12.69 0.41 -7.08
N ILE A 90 -13.18 -0.08 -5.94
CA ILE A 90 -12.34 -0.41 -4.79
C ILE A 90 -12.03 -1.90 -4.82
N SER A 91 -10.76 -2.27 -4.73
CA SER A 91 -10.33 -3.66 -4.81
C SER A 91 -9.31 -4.04 -3.76
N VAL A 92 -9.38 -5.29 -3.28
CA VAL A 92 -8.38 -5.84 -2.37
C VAL A 92 -7.10 -6.07 -3.15
N ASN A 93 -6.03 -5.53 -2.61
CA ASN A 93 -4.74 -5.42 -3.27
C ASN A 93 -4.12 -6.77 -3.65
N MET A 94 -4.09 -7.10 -4.95
CA MET A 94 -3.30 -8.23 -5.45
C MET A 94 -1.99 -7.81 -6.15
N ASN A 95 -1.90 -6.60 -6.69
CA ASN A 95 -0.70 -6.14 -7.41
C ASN A 95 0.42 -5.62 -6.50
N HIS A 96 0.12 -5.03 -5.35
CA HIS A 96 1.16 -4.59 -4.41
C HIS A 96 1.78 -5.75 -3.63
N ARG A 97 1.12 -6.91 -3.50
CA ARG A 97 1.78 -8.13 -2.98
C ARG A 97 2.98 -8.53 -3.84
N ARG A 98 2.90 -8.38 -5.17
CA ARG A 98 4.00 -8.73 -6.10
C ARG A 98 5.15 -7.72 -6.08
N ASN A 99 4.87 -6.45 -5.83
CA ASN A 99 5.92 -5.42 -5.71
C ASN A 99 6.53 -5.33 -4.30
N MET A 100 5.78 -5.62 -3.23
CA MET A 100 6.30 -5.67 -1.85
C MET A 100 7.19 -6.87 -1.58
N SER A 101 6.98 -8.02 -2.25
CA SER A 101 7.93 -9.14 -2.16
C SER A 101 9.27 -8.77 -2.81
N LYS A 102 9.26 -8.09 -3.97
CA LYS A 102 10.48 -7.54 -4.59
C LYS A 102 11.16 -6.50 -3.69
N TRP A 103 10.40 -5.59 -3.07
CA TRP A 103 10.93 -4.56 -2.15
C TRP A 103 11.45 -5.14 -0.83
N LYS A 104 10.83 -6.20 -0.28
CA LYS A 104 11.34 -6.94 0.88
C LYS A 104 12.65 -7.67 0.58
N ILE A 105 12.79 -8.22 -0.63
CA ILE A 105 14.05 -8.85 -1.08
C ILE A 105 15.13 -7.77 -1.26
N LEU A 106 14.82 -6.67 -1.96
CA LEU A 106 15.74 -5.55 -2.18
C LEU A 106 16.18 -4.89 -0.85
N SER A 107 15.27 -4.61 0.08
CA SER A 107 15.61 -4.05 1.39
C SER A 107 16.47 -5.00 2.24
N LYS A 108 16.26 -6.32 2.14
CA LYS A 108 17.12 -7.34 2.79
C LYS A 108 18.52 -7.42 2.17
N ILE A 109 18.62 -7.23 0.85
CA ILE A 109 19.89 -7.16 0.13
C ILE A 109 20.65 -5.87 0.50
N ILE A 110 19.99 -4.71 0.46
CA ILE A 110 20.56 -3.41 0.81
C ILE A 110 21.02 -3.40 2.28
N GLY A 111 20.21 -3.96 3.19
CA GLY A 111 20.59 -4.13 4.59
C GLY A 111 21.87 -4.96 4.77
N LYS A 112 22.02 -6.08 4.02
CA LYS A 112 23.24 -6.90 4.04
C LYS A 112 24.47 -6.17 3.50
N PHE A 113 24.34 -5.43 2.40
CA PHE A 113 25.45 -4.64 1.85
C PHE A 113 25.92 -3.55 2.81
N ARG A 114 24.98 -2.91 3.52
CA ARG A 114 25.29 -1.90 4.52
C ARG A 114 26.10 -2.48 5.69
N VAL A 115 25.78 -3.70 6.15
CA VAL A 115 26.57 -4.39 7.19
C VAL A 115 27.96 -4.77 6.70
N LEU A 116 28.08 -5.32 5.49
CA LEU A 116 29.38 -5.71 4.91
C LEU A 116 30.30 -4.50 4.71
N TYR A 117 29.77 -3.40 4.18
CA TYR A 117 30.54 -2.16 4.00
C TYR A 117 31.12 -1.65 5.33
N TRP A 118 30.29 -1.59 6.38
CA TRP A 118 30.75 -1.15 7.71
C TRP A 118 31.77 -2.12 8.32
N SER A 119 31.60 -3.44 8.14
CA SER A 119 32.58 -4.43 8.58
C SER A 119 33.94 -4.25 7.90
N SER A 120 33.95 -3.98 6.58
CA SER A 120 35.19 -3.73 5.84
C SER A 120 35.86 -2.42 6.24
N VAL A 121 35.08 -1.35 6.49
CA VAL A 121 35.62 -0.07 6.98
C VAL A 121 36.22 -0.20 8.38
N ILE A 122 35.58 -0.96 9.28
CA ILE A 122 36.12 -1.26 10.62
C ILE A 122 37.43 -2.06 10.50
N HIS A 123 37.47 -3.07 9.64
CA HIS A 123 38.67 -3.89 9.45
C HIS A 123 39.83 -3.07 8.85
N ALA A 124 39.55 -2.19 7.88
CA ALA A 124 40.53 -1.33 7.23
C ALA A 124 41.07 -0.19 8.13
N ASN A 125 40.32 0.16 9.18
CA ASN A 125 40.74 1.13 10.20
C ASN A 125 41.19 0.47 11.50
N SER A 126 41.29 -0.86 11.54
CA SER A 126 41.76 -1.57 12.73
C SER A 126 43.22 -1.22 13.02
N PRO A 127 43.65 -1.24 14.30
CA PRO A 127 45.04 -0.99 14.67
C PRO A 127 46.02 -1.92 13.94
N ILE A 128 45.61 -3.17 13.72
CA ILE A 128 46.39 -4.21 13.03
C ILE A 128 46.56 -3.87 11.55
N SER A 129 45.50 -3.45 10.85
CA SER A 129 45.60 -3.09 9.44
C SER A 129 46.41 -1.81 9.23
N LYS A 130 46.29 -0.84 10.13
CA LYS A 130 47.07 0.41 10.10
C LYS A 130 48.55 0.19 10.42
N TYR A 131 48.87 -0.71 11.35
CA TYR A 131 50.23 -1.17 11.62
C TYR A 131 50.86 -1.83 10.38
N ASN A 132 50.12 -2.72 9.71
CA ASN A 132 50.58 -3.39 8.49
C ASN A 132 50.77 -2.43 7.29
N ARG A 133 50.12 -1.26 7.29
CA ARG A 133 50.32 -0.20 6.28
C ARG A 133 51.44 0.79 6.65
N GLY A 134 52.12 0.61 7.79
CA GLY A 134 53.20 1.50 8.22
C GLY A 134 52.74 2.88 8.71
N GLU A 135 51.44 3.08 8.95
CA GLU A 135 50.84 4.38 9.31
C GLU A 135 51.13 4.80 10.77
N PHE A 136 51.90 4.01 11.52
CA PHE A 136 52.28 4.26 12.92
C PHE A 136 53.79 4.45 13.13
N VAL A 137 54.57 4.62 12.06
CA VAL A 137 56.00 4.94 12.18
C VAL A 137 56.15 6.46 12.10
N SER A 138 56.32 7.07 13.28
CA SER A 138 56.81 8.44 13.49
C SER A 138 58.25 8.61 13.03
#